data_AF-A0A645A1G5-F1
#
_entry.id   AF-A0A645A1G5-F1
#
_cell.length_a   1.000
_cell.length_b   1.000
_cell.length_c   1.000
_cell.angle_alpha   90.00
_cell.angle_beta   90.00
_cell.angle_gamma   90.00
#
_symmetry.space_group_name_H-M   'P 1'
#
loop_
_entity.id
_entity.type
_entity.pdbx_description
1 polymer ?
#
loop_
_entity_poly.entity_id
_entity_poly.type
_entity_poly.pdbx_seq_one_letter_code
_entity_poly.pdbx_strand_id
1 'polypeptide(L)' 'MTCDLTSLQYLEEKDGKQYVTVKFNLFDAFDHTEKLEFTKGNDGWLLTGEETLAQ' A
#
# COMPACT_ATOMS: atom_id res chain seq x y z
N MET A 1 8.43 -0.65 -18.17
CA MET A 1 7.71 0.12 -17.13
C MET A 1 8.32 -0.29 -15.80
N THR A 2 8.99 0.63 -15.11
CA THR A 2 9.64 0.40 -13.82
C THR A 2 8.77 0.98 -12.70
N CYS A 3 8.61 0.21 -11.64
CA CYS A 3 7.94 0.62 -10.41
C CYS A 3 8.87 0.19 -9.27
N ASP A 4 9.43 1.18 -8.58
CA ASP A 4 10.43 0.96 -7.55
C ASP A 4 9.82 1.31 -6.20
N LEU A 5 9.71 0.31 -5.32
CA LEU A 5 9.20 0.51 -3.96
C LEU A 5 10.26 1.25 -3.13
N THR A 6 9.95 2.48 -2.75
CA THR A 6 10.83 3.34 -1.95
C THR A 6 10.67 3.07 -0.47
N SER A 7 9.44 2.85 0.01
CA SER A 7 9.19 2.52 1.42
C SER A 7 7.88 1.75 1.59
N LEU A 8 7.83 0.90 2.62
CA LEU A 8 6.61 0.26 3.09
C LEU A 8 6.55 0.40 4.61
N GLN A 9 5.43 0.91 5.11
CA GLN A 9 5.21 1.14 6.52
C GLN A 9 3.89 0.52 6.95
N TYR A 10 3.92 -0.30 8.00
CA TYR A 10 2.73 -0.74 8.68
C TYR A 10 2.10 0.42 9.47
N LEU A 11 0.80 0.63 9.30
CA LEU A 11 0.06 1.66 10.04
C LEU A 11 -0.61 1.04 11.27
N GLU A 12 -1.60 0.19 11.02
CA GLU A 12 -2.45 -0.39 12.06
C GLU A 12 -3.21 -1.61 11.55
N GLU A 13 -3.80 -2.36 12.49
CA GLU A 13 -4.77 -3.40 12.22
C GLU A 13 -6.07 -3.03 12.95
N LYS A 14 -7.19 -3.02 12.22
CA LYS A 14 -8.50 -2.65 12.74
C LYS A 14 -9.57 -3.46 12.02
N ASP A 15 -10.57 -3.95 12.77
CA ASP A 15 -11.70 -4.71 12.24
C ASP A 15 -11.28 -5.93 11.39
N GLY A 16 -10.16 -6.58 11.75
CA GLY A 16 -9.60 -7.73 11.03
C GLY A 16 -8.92 -7.38 9.69
N LYS A 17 -8.70 -6.10 9.43
CA LYS A 17 -8.02 -5.57 8.25
C LYS A 17 -6.68 -4.93 8.64
N GLN A 18 -5.68 -5.09 7.79
CA GLN A 18 -4.38 -4.44 7.94
C GLN A 18 -4.25 -3.26 7.00
N TYR A 19 -3.69 -2.17 7.50
CA TYR A 19 -3.44 -0.97 6.74
C TYR A 19 -1.94 -0.70 6.67
N VAL A 20 -1.45 -0.43 5.47
CA VAL A 20 -0.05 -0.07 5.23
C VAL A 20 0.01 1.16 4.35
N THR A 21 1.06 1.96 4.52
CA THR A 21 1.42 3.01 3.55
C THR A 21 2.58 2.50 2.71
N VAL A 22 2.44 2.61 1.39
CA VAL A 22 3.52 2.37 0.45
C VAL A 22 3.92 3.67 -0.21
N LYS A 23 5.21 3.84 -0.44
CA LYS A 23 5.75 4.88 -1.31
C LYS A 23 6.53 4.23 -2.42
N PHE A 24 6.27 4.61 -3.65
CA PHE A 24 6.94 4.06 -4.81
C PHE A 24 7.12 5.11 -5.90
N ASN A 25 8.15 4.91 -6.72
CA ASN A 25 8.42 5.73 -7.88
C ASN A 25 7.91 5.02 -9.13
N LEU A 26 7.06 5.70 -9.91
CA LEU A 26 6.77 5.28 -11.29
C LEU A 26 7.68 6.03 -12.25
N PHE A 27 8.35 5.29 -13.13
CA PHE A 27 9.23 5.84 -14.17
C PHE A 27 10.27 6.83 -13.64
N ASP A 28 10.86 6.56 -12.46
CA ASP A 28 11.89 7.37 -11.79
C ASP A 28 11.51 8.82 -11.48
N ALA A 29 10.25 9.22 -11.71
CA ALA A 29 9.84 10.63 -11.69
C ALA A 29 8.56 10.91 -10.88
N PHE A 30 7.69 9.92 -10.70
CA PHE A 30 6.44 10.11 -9.99
C PHE A 30 6.49 9.43 -8.64
N ASP A 31 6.73 10.22 -7.58
CA ASP A 31 6.60 9.77 -6.19
C ASP A 31 5.11 9.62 -5.88
N HIS A 32 4.69 8.38 -5.62
CA HIS A 32 3.34 8.05 -5.22
C HIS A 32 3.35 7.55 -3.79
N THR A 33 2.47 8.12 -2.96
CA THR A 33 2.17 7.59 -1.63
C THR A 33 0.75 7.06 -1.64
N GLU A 34 0.59 5.79 -1.27
CA GLU A 34 -0.71 5.13 -1.22
C GLU A 34 -0.92 4.45 0.13
N LYS A 35 -2.16 4.50 0.61
CA LYS A 35 -2.63 3.67 1.72
C LYS A 35 -3.33 2.44 1.14
N LEU A 36 -2.85 1.26 1.51
CA LEU A 36 -3.40 -0.02 1.09
C LEU A 36 -4.13 -0.69 2.26
N GLU A 37 -5.29 -1.24 1.97
CA GLU A 37 -6.09 -2.05 2.89
C GLU A 37 -6.00 -3.53 2.50
N PHE A 38 -5.67 -4.37 3.47
CA PHE A 38 -5.59 -5.81 3.31
C PHE A 38 -6.57 -6.53 4.21
N THR A 39 -7.30 -7.50 3.66
CA THR A 39 -8.15 -8.43 4.41
C THR A 39 -7.50 -9.81 4.44
N LYS A 40 -7.51 -10.48 5.60
CA LYS A 40 -6.94 -11.83 5.74
C LYS A 40 -7.83 -12.85 5.03
N GLY A 41 -7.30 -13.48 3.99
CA GLY A 41 -7.87 -14.65 3.34
C GLY A 41 -7.33 -15.96 3.92
N ASN A 42 -7.79 -17.09 3.38
CA ASN A 42 -7.36 -18.41 3.83
C ASN A 42 -5.86 -18.67 3.55
N ASP A 43 -5.34 -18.18 2.42
CA ASP A 43 -3.97 -18.47 1.95
C ASP A 43 -3.06 -17.23 1.90
N GLY A 44 -3.49 -16.11 2.47
CA GLY A 44 -2.70 -14.87 2.46
C GLY A 44 -3.52 -13.62 2.72
N TRP A 45 -2.94 -12.47 2.36
CA TRP A 45 -3.60 -11.17 2.44
C TRP A 45 -4.13 -10.76 1.07
N LEU A 46 -5.39 -10.34 1.03
CA LEU A 46 -6.03 -9.82 -0.17
C LEU A 46 -6.03 -8.30 -0.09
N LEU A 47 -5.54 -7.61 -1.12
CA LEU A 47 -5.71 -6.17 -1.25
C LEU A 47 -7.19 -5.89 -1.50
N THR A 48 -7.85 -5.18 -0.59
CA THR A 48 -9.29 -4.88 -0.64
C THR A 48 -9.61 -3.40 -0.76
N GLY A 49 -8.61 -2.53 -0.67
CA GLY A 49 -8.77 -1.11 -0.91
C GLY A 49 -7.44 -0.41 -1.14
N GLU A 50 -7.48 0.66 -1.93
CA GLU A 50 -6.36 1.55 -2.21
C GLU A 50 -6.84 3.01 -2.14
N GLU A 51 -6.02 3.86 -1.55
CA GLU A 51 -6.27 5.31 -1.47
C GLU A 51 -4.96 6.05 -1.75
N THR A 52 -4.91 6.81 -2.86
CA THR A 52 -3.79 7.70 -3.13
C THR A 52 -3.82 8.85 -2.14
N LEU A 53 -2.75 8.99 -1.36
CA LEU A 53 -2.60 10.11 -0.44
C LEU A 53 -2.03 11.29 -1.23
N ALA A 54 -2.79 12.39 -1.30
CA ALA A 54 -2.31 13.63 -1.89
C ALA A 54 -1.08 14.14 -1.10
N GLN A 55 -0.01 14.50 -1.83
CA GLN A 55 1.20 15.06 -1.25
C GLN A 55 1.03 16.52 -0.82
#